data_AF-A0A2V7ABG7-F1
#
_entry.id   AF-A0A2V7ABG7-F1
#
_cell.length_a   1.000
_cell.length_b   1.000
_cell.length_c   1.000
_cell.angle_alpha   90.00
_cell.angle_beta   90.00
_cell.angle_gamma   90.00
#
_symmetry.space_group_name_H-M   'P 1'
#
loop_
_entity.id
_entity.type
_entity.pdbx_description
1 polymer ?
#
loop_
_entity_poly.entity_id
_entity_poly.type
_entity_poly.pdbx_seq_one_letter_code
_entity_poly.pdbx_strand_id
1 'polypeptide(L)'
;MPAALGFLRTQIAEIEGDAALRWYGVALAFLHVVTYLYWVDQRVVAFVHAQAEPICWPLVLECEKLRVLSAAGVALLLRAYFAAAIGAGLLFASRRLVPWAYAGLVLVNLLKLGVMLLDYRLRMNQHYMGFFATFAYLLVPGKRDALRVLVTLFYFWAGTLKLNWEWISGAGLYRPMWPFSGVGVVLACAYVLVLELGVAWGLLAKRAWIFWTSFAQFLVFHALSWQVVGFFYPLLMFAILTVFPLSRLVEPRDPSEGLLVALWRGHALRSVYALAALFSLLQLVPYAFPGDRTLTGQGRLYALHMFDARATCVGWADLRYADGTTTRRDLKLPLDTRIACDPIVFFN
;
A
#
# COMPACT_ATOMS: atom_id res chain seq x y z
N MET A 1 12.26 25.32 16.30
CA MET A 1 12.77 24.03 16.84
C MET A 1 12.01 23.48 18.05
N PRO A 2 11.67 24.25 19.12
CA PRO A 2 11.02 23.66 20.30
C PRO A 2 9.62 23.08 20.03
N ALA A 3 8.84 23.68 19.12
CA ALA A 3 7.49 23.19 18.77
C ALA A 3 7.51 21.82 18.06
N ALA A 4 8.46 21.59 17.14
CA ALA A 4 8.59 20.32 16.42
C ALA A 4 9.01 19.17 17.35
N LEU A 5 9.96 19.44 18.25
CA LEU A 5 10.36 18.46 19.27
C LEU A 5 9.22 18.18 20.26
N GLY A 6 8.46 19.20 20.65
CA GLY A 6 7.25 19.05 21.46
C GLY A 6 6.21 18.16 20.78
N PHE A 7 5.95 18.41 19.50
CA PHE A 7 5.04 17.60 18.70
C PHE A 7 5.44 16.12 18.66
N LEU A 8 6.71 15.83 18.32
CA LEU A 8 7.22 14.44 18.26
C LEU A 8 7.14 13.75 19.62
N ARG A 9 7.45 14.46 20.72
CA ARG A 9 7.30 13.92 22.08
C ARG A 9 5.85 13.53 22.37
N THR A 10 4.87 14.35 21.96
CA THR A 10 3.45 14.01 22.09
C THR A 10 3.07 12.79 21.26
N GLN A 11 3.59 12.66 20.03
CA GLN A 11 3.32 11.48 19.19
C GLN A 11 3.86 10.19 19.84
N ILE A 12 5.08 10.25 20.39
CA ILE A 12 5.73 9.13 21.08
C ILE A 12 4.98 8.79 22.37
N ALA A 13 4.61 9.79 23.17
CA ALA A 13 3.89 9.60 24.42
C ALA A 13 2.50 8.96 24.20
N GLU A 14 1.80 9.32 23.12
CA GLU A 14 0.54 8.69 22.74
C GLU A 14 0.70 7.18 22.49
N ILE A 15 1.76 6.78 21.77
CA ILE A 15 2.07 5.37 21.52
C ILE A 15 2.50 4.67 22.81
N GLU A 16 3.35 5.31 23.61
CA GLU A 16 3.86 4.75 24.86
C GLU A 16 2.73 4.45 25.85
N GLY A 17 1.77 5.37 25.98
CA GLY A 17 0.61 5.26 26.87
C GLY A 17 -0.51 4.36 26.35
N ASP A 18 -0.32 3.68 25.23
CA ASP A 18 -1.36 2.89 24.56
C ASP A 18 -0.84 1.54 24.07
N ALA A 19 -1.20 0.46 24.75
CA ALA A 19 -0.74 -0.88 24.39
C ALA A 19 -1.22 -1.35 23.01
N ALA A 20 -2.40 -0.91 22.53
CA ALA A 20 -2.88 -1.24 21.19
C ALA A 20 -1.98 -0.60 20.14
N LEU A 21 -1.59 0.66 20.34
CA LEU A 21 -0.69 1.36 19.42
C LEU A 21 0.72 0.79 19.43
N ARG A 22 1.22 0.29 20.58
CA ARG A 22 2.49 -0.44 20.62
C ARG A 22 2.45 -1.71 19.78
N TRP A 23 1.43 -2.56 19.97
CA TRP A 23 1.25 -3.77 19.17
C TRP A 23 0.98 -3.48 17.69
N TYR A 24 0.28 -2.38 17.39
CA TYR A 24 0.12 -1.94 16.02
C TYR A 24 1.45 -1.49 15.40
N GLY A 25 2.33 -0.86 16.18
CA GLY A 25 3.72 -0.57 15.78
C GLY A 25 4.51 -1.83 15.41
N VAL A 26 4.31 -2.94 16.14
CA VAL A 26 4.86 -4.26 15.77
C VAL A 26 4.31 -4.72 14.43
N ALA A 27 3.00 -4.59 14.19
CA ALA A 27 2.38 -4.96 12.91
C ALA A 27 2.92 -4.11 11.74
N LEU A 28 3.14 -2.80 11.95
CA LEU A 28 3.76 -1.94 10.95
C LEU A 28 5.24 -2.29 10.71
N ALA A 29 6.00 -2.64 11.74
CA ALA A 29 7.37 -3.14 11.57
C ALA A 29 7.38 -4.48 10.79
N PHE A 30 6.41 -5.36 11.03
CA PHE A 30 6.23 -6.59 10.27
C PHE A 30 5.94 -6.32 8.78
N LEU A 31 5.25 -5.23 8.41
CA LEU A 31 5.10 -4.85 7.00
C LEU A 31 6.44 -4.64 6.27
N HIS A 32 7.46 -4.16 6.98
CA HIS A 32 8.79 -3.99 6.41
C HIS A 32 9.48 -5.33 6.19
N VAL A 33 9.27 -6.31 7.08
CA VAL A 33 9.69 -7.71 6.87
C VAL A 33 9.02 -8.29 5.63
N VAL A 34 7.70 -8.15 5.50
CA VAL A 34 6.97 -8.62 4.32
C VAL A 34 7.46 -7.92 3.05
N THR A 35 7.73 -6.60 3.12
CA THR A 35 8.30 -5.83 2.00
C THR A 35 9.66 -6.38 1.57
N TYR A 36 10.53 -6.74 2.52
CA TYR A 36 11.81 -7.38 2.20
C TYR A 36 11.62 -8.72 1.49
N LEU A 37 10.72 -9.58 1.99
CA LEU A 37 10.45 -10.87 1.36
C LEU A 37 9.91 -10.70 -0.07
N TYR A 38 9.03 -9.71 -0.28
CA TYR A 38 8.56 -9.33 -1.61
C TYR A 38 9.72 -8.87 -2.50
N TRP A 39 10.63 -8.02 -2.02
CA TRP A 39 11.78 -7.60 -2.83
C TRP A 39 12.76 -8.73 -3.16
N VAL A 40 12.88 -9.74 -2.29
CA VAL A 40 13.65 -10.95 -2.59
C VAL A 40 12.97 -11.75 -3.69
N ASP A 41 11.66 -11.99 -3.58
CA ASP A 41 10.85 -12.69 -4.58
C ASP A 41 10.93 -12.02 -5.96
N GLN A 42 10.85 -10.69 -5.98
CA GLN A 42 10.97 -9.86 -7.18
C GLN A 42 12.41 -9.64 -7.66
N ARG A 43 13.41 -10.24 -7.00
CA ARG A 43 14.83 -10.15 -7.36
C ARG A 43 15.33 -8.71 -7.52
N VAL A 44 14.92 -7.80 -6.63
CA VAL A 44 15.22 -6.35 -6.70
C VAL A 44 16.72 -6.05 -6.84
N VAL A 45 17.58 -6.88 -6.24
CA VAL A 45 19.04 -6.76 -6.36
C VAL A 45 19.51 -6.77 -7.82
N ALA A 46 18.82 -7.49 -8.71
CA ALA A 46 19.22 -7.64 -10.11
C ALA A 46 19.04 -6.36 -10.95
N PHE A 47 18.30 -5.36 -10.45
CA PHE A 47 17.96 -4.19 -11.25
C PHE A 47 18.11 -2.83 -10.54
N VAL A 48 18.46 -2.80 -9.25
CA VAL A 48 18.65 -1.57 -8.47
C VAL A 48 20.13 -1.18 -8.29
N HIS A 49 21.07 -2.06 -8.62
CA HIS A 49 22.50 -1.80 -8.45
C HIS A 49 23.08 -0.80 -9.47
N ALA A 50 24.29 -0.29 -9.19
CA ALA A 50 24.98 0.75 -9.96
C ALA A 50 25.22 0.47 -11.45
N GLN A 51 25.16 -0.79 -11.86
CA GLN A 51 25.43 -1.22 -13.25
C GLN A 51 24.17 -1.72 -13.96
N ALA A 52 23.01 -1.69 -13.28
CA ALA A 52 21.74 -2.07 -13.88
C ALA A 52 21.14 -0.88 -14.63
N GLU A 53 20.46 -1.17 -15.74
CA GLU A 53 19.70 -0.18 -16.50
C GLU A 53 18.61 0.45 -15.61
N PRO A 54 18.66 1.79 -15.43
CA PRO A 54 17.76 2.50 -14.56
C PRO A 54 16.44 2.81 -15.24
N ILE A 55 15.34 2.61 -14.51
CA ILE A 55 14.04 3.16 -14.89
C ILE A 55 13.69 4.20 -13.84
N CYS A 56 13.83 5.46 -14.20
CA CYS A 56 13.72 6.55 -13.25
C CYS A 56 12.27 7.01 -13.04
N TRP A 57 11.99 7.52 -11.85
CA TRP A 57 10.70 8.14 -11.58
C TRP A 57 10.60 9.46 -12.35
N PRO A 58 9.41 9.86 -12.83
CA PRO A 58 9.25 11.16 -13.49
C PRO A 58 9.69 12.37 -12.64
N LEU A 59 9.70 12.23 -11.31
CA LEU A 59 10.11 13.26 -10.35
C LEU A 59 11.58 13.11 -9.89
N VAL A 60 12.27 12.05 -10.30
CA VAL A 60 13.67 11.75 -9.95
C VAL A 60 14.39 11.32 -11.23
N LEU A 61 14.56 12.28 -12.16
CA LEU A 61 15.02 12.02 -13.52
C LEU A 61 16.43 11.43 -13.60
N GLU A 62 17.29 11.74 -12.63
CA GLU A 62 18.69 11.29 -12.58
C GLU A 62 18.91 10.19 -11.51
N CYS A 63 18.00 9.22 -11.44
CA CYS A 63 18.04 8.17 -10.43
C CYS A 63 19.29 7.26 -10.56
N GLU A 64 19.91 7.21 -11.74
CA GLU A 64 21.18 6.52 -11.99
C GLU A 64 22.32 7.05 -11.15
N LYS A 65 22.36 8.37 -10.90
CA LYS A 65 23.39 9.00 -10.05
C LYS A 65 23.26 8.61 -8.58
N LEU A 66 22.05 8.20 -8.16
CA LEU A 66 21.78 7.72 -6.80
C LEU A 66 22.20 6.25 -6.60
N ARG A 67 22.36 5.49 -7.69
CA ARG A 67 22.74 4.07 -7.65
C ARG A 67 24.25 3.91 -7.53
N VAL A 68 24.76 4.05 -6.32
CA VAL A 68 26.21 3.94 -6.05
C VAL A 68 26.65 2.54 -5.59
N LEU A 69 25.70 1.68 -5.21
CA LEU A 69 25.99 0.38 -4.62
C LEU A 69 26.12 -0.72 -5.68
N SER A 70 27.10 -1.61 -5.49
CA SER A 70 27.19 -2.87 -6.24
C SER A 70 26.02 -3.81 -5.86
N ALA A 71 25.80 -4.87 -6.65
CA ALA A 71 24.75 -5.85 -6.34
C ALA A 71 24.90 -6.46 -4.93
N ALA A 72 26.14 -6.77 -4.52
CA ALA A 72 26.44 -7.23 -3.16
C ALA A 72 26.13 -6.15 -2.10
N GLY A 73 26.44 -4.89 -2.40
CA GLY A 73 26.10 -3.75 -1.53
C GLY A 73 24.59 -3.56 -1.34
N VAL A 74 23.82 -3.65 -2.43
CA VAL A 74 22.34 -3.63 -2.36
C VAL A 74 21.83 -4.80 -1.55
N ALA A 75 22.33 -6.02 -1.77
CA ALA A 75 21.93 -7.19 -0.99
C ALA A 75 22.22 -7.02 0.52
N LEU A 76 23.37 -6.46 0.89
CA LEU A 76 23.72 -6.16 2.28
C LEU A 76 22.76 -5.11 2.87
N LEU A 77 22.49 -4.03 2.12
CA LEU A 77 21.53 -3.00 2.52
C LEU A 77 20.15 -3.58 2.80
N LEU A 78 19.64 -4.45 1.91
CA LEU A 78 18.32 -5.08 2.10
C LEU A 78 18.28 -6.00 3.32
N ARG A 79 19.36 -6.74 3.61
CA ARG A 79 19.48 -7.56 4.83
C ARG A 79 19.55 -6.71 6.11
N ALA A 80 20.28 -5.60 6.07
CA ALA A 80 20.35 -4.65 7.18
C ALA A 80 18.98 -4.00 7.43
N TYR A 81 18.27 -3.63 6.36
CA TYR A 81 16.89 -3.15 6.43
C TYR A 81 15.95 -4.18 7.08
N PHE A 82 16.04 -5.45 6.69
CA PHE A 82 15.27 -6.54 7.29
C PHE A 82 15.56 -6.69 8.80
N ALA A 83 16.84 -6.71 9.19
CA ALA A 83 17.24 -6.79 10.59
C ALA A 83 16.75 -5.58 11.40
N ALA A 84 16.84 -4.37 10.84
CA ALA A 84 16.35 -3.14 11.45
C ALA A 84 14.83 -3.17 11.64
N ALA A 85 14.08 -3.72 10.69
CA ALA A 85 12.63 -3.89 10.80
C ALA A 85 12.24 -4.83 11.95
N ILE A 86 12.92 -5.98 12.06
CA ILE A 86 12.72 -6.91 13.19
C ILE A 86 13.06 -6.21 14.51
N GLY A 87 14.21 -5.53 14.57
CA GLY A 87 14.63 -4.77 15.74
C GLY A 87 13.58 -3.74 16.18
N ALA A 88 13.08 -2.92 15.25
CA ALA A 88 12.03 -1.94 15.53
C ALA A 88 10.76 -2.60 16.10
N GLY A 89 10.34 -3.74 15.54
CA GLY A 89 9.20 -4.51 16.05
C GLY A 89 9.42 -5.01 17.49
N LEU A 90 10.59 -5.58 17.78
CA LEU A 90 10.94 -6.03 19.14
C LEU A 90 10.97 -4.87 20.15
N LEU A 91 11.45 -3.69 19.74
CA LEU A 91 11.48 -2.52 20.62
C LEU A 91 10.07 -2.04 21.00
N PHE A 92 9.08 -2.12 20.10
CA PHE A 92 7.69 -1.75 20.41
C PHE A 92 7.05 -2.64 21.50
N ALA A 93 7.53 -3.88 21.69
CA ALA A 93 7.03 -4.75 22.75
C ALA A 93 7.29 -4.17 24.16
N SER A 94 8.33 -3.34 24.33
CA SER A 94 8.69 -2.71 25.59
C SER A 94 8.28 -1.24 25.63
N ARG A 95 7.49 -0.85 26.65
CA ARG A 95 7.02 0.53 26.84
C ARG A 95 8.19 1.53 26.91
N ARG A 96 9.25 1.18 27.64
CA ARG A 96 10.42 2.07 27.84
C ARG A 96 11.22 2.32 26.54
N LEU A 97 11.06 1.45 25.54
CA LEU A 97 11.82 1.49 24.30
C LEU A 97 11.02 2.09 23.13
N VAL A 98 9.79 2.55 23.36
CA VAL A 98 8.94 3.16 22.32
C VAL A 98 9.62 4.33 21.59
N PRO A 99 10.38 5.24 22.23
CA PRO A 99 11.10 6.29 21.49
C PRO A 99 12.09 5.72 20.46
N TRP A 100 12.80 4.65 20.82
CA TRP A 100 13.74 3.97 19.93
C TRP A 100 13.01 3.17 18.85
N ALA A 101 11.89 2.53 19.19
CA ALA A 101 11.04 1.83 18.23
C ALA A 101 10.46 2.80 17.19
N TYR A 102 10.02 3.98 17.62
CA TYR A 102 9.54 5.06 16.76
C TYR A 102 10.64 5.53 15.80
N ALA A 103 11.84 5.83 16.32
CA ALA A 103 12.98 6.23 15.50
C ALA A 103 13.38 5.12 14.51
N GLY A 104 13.38 3.86 14.95
CA GLY A 104 13.62 2.70 14.11
C GLY A 104 12.59 2.57 12.99
N LEU A 105 11.30 2.76 13.28
CA LEU A 105 10.23 2.73 12.30
C LEU A 105 10.36 3.86 11.26
N VAL A 106 10.73 5.07 11.69
CA VAL A 106 11.06 6.19 10.79
C VAL A 106 12.23 5.79 9.88
N LEU A 107 13.32 5.28 10.46
CA LEU A 107 14.51 4.89 9.70
C LEU A 107 14.19 3.84 8.62
N VAL A 108 13.48 2.76 8.97
CA VAL A 108 13.13 1.73 7.97
C VAL A 108 12.17 2.27 6.91
N ASN A 109 11.30 3.23 7.22
CA ASN A 109 10.47 3.89 6.20
C ASN A 109 11.29 4.76 5.25
N LEU A 110 12.25 5.53 5.77
CA LEU A 110 13.16 6.32 4.95
C LEU A 110 14.05 5.44 4.08
N LEU A 111 14.59 4.35 4.62
CA LEU A 111 15.36 3.38 3.84
C LEU A 111 14.50 2.74 2.75
N LYS A 112 13.26 2.34 3.08
CA LYS A 112 12.33 1.77 2.11
C LYS A 112 12.05 2.75 0.97
N LEU A 113 11.73 4.00 1.31
CA LEU A 113 11.49 5.07 0.34
C LEU A 113 12.73 5.30 -0.52
N GLY A 114 13.92 5.38 0.09
CA GLY A 114 15.19 5.53 -0.62
C GLY A 114 15.40 4.44 -1.66
N VAL A 115 15.24 3.16 -1.28
CA VAL A 115 15.33 2.04 -2.23
C VAL A 115 14.28 2.14 -3.34
N MET A 116 13.04 2.50 -3.01
CA MET A 116 11.99 2.67 -4.01
C MET A 116 12.28 3.81 -5.00
N LEU A 117 12.87 4.92 -4.55
CA LEU A 117 13.25 6.04 -5.42
C LEU A 117 14.37 5.69 -6.40
N LEU A 118 15.13 4.62 -6.15
CA LEU A 118 16.17 4.18 -7.08
C LEU A 118 15.58 3.60 -8.38
N ASP A 119 14.36 3.04 -8.36
CA ASP A 119 13.78 2.40 -9.54
C ASP A 119 12.23 2.44 -9.57
N TYR A 120 11.68 2.91 -10.68
CA TYR A 120 10.25 3.04 -10.93
C TYR A 120 9.49 1.71 -10.91
N ARG A 121 10.14 0.58 -11.24
CA ARG A 121 9.53 -0.75 -11.20
C ARG A 121 9.09 -1.14 -9.79
N LEU A 122 9.65 -0.51 -8.75
CA LEU A 122 9.24 -0.71 -7.36
C LEU A 122 7.93 0.02 -7.01
N ARG A 123 7.28 0.69 -7.97
CA ARG A 123 5.97 1.30 -7.77
C ARG A 123 4.92 0.21 -7.53
N MET A 124 4.46 0.10 -6.29
CA MET A 124 3.36 -0.79 -5.94
C MET A 124 2.39 -0.05 -5.04
N ASN A 125 1.10 -0.09 -5.38
CA ASN A 125 0.06 0.55 -4.58
C ASN A 125 -0.02 0.01 -3.14
N GLN A 126 0.44 -1.23 -2.93
CA GLN A 126 0.63 -1.83 -1.61
C GLN A 126 1.58 -0.98 -0.76
N HIS A 127 2.69 -0.51 -1.33
CA HIS A 127 3.61 0.36 -0.61
C HIS A 127 2.97 1.72 -0.26
N TYR A 128 2.15 2.28 -1.16
CA TYR A 128 1.39 3.51 -0.90
C TYR A 128 0.47 3.36 0.33
N MET A 129 -0.28 2.26 0.44
CA MET A 129 -1.13 1.99 1.61
C MET A 129 -0.31 1.87 2.90
N GLY A 130 0.81 1.15 2.83
CA GLY A 130 1.74 1.02 3.96
C GLY A 130 2.28 2.38 4.41
N PHE A 131 2.72 3.23 3.47
CA PHE A 131 3.22 4.57 3.79
C PHE A 131 2.14 5.46 4.41
N PHE A 132 0.90 5.43 3.92
CA PHE A 132 -0.19 6.19 4.53
C PHE A 132 -0.52 5.72 5.95
N ALA A 133 -0.55 4.39 6.18
CA ALA A 133 -0.77 3.83 7.50
C ALA A 133 0.37 4.22 8.46
N THR A 134 1.63 4.12 8.02
CA THR A 134 2.78 4.53 8.85
C THR A 134 2.82 6.04 9.07
N PHE A 135 2.46 6.86 8.07
CA PHE A 135 2.32 8.32 8.23
C PHE A 135 1.27 8.65 9.30
N ALA A 136 0.08 8.06 9.22
CA ALA A 136 -0.96 8.27 10.22
C ALA A 136 -0.51 7.82 11.61
N TYR A 137 0.18 6.68 11.71
CA TYR A 137 0.71 6.17 12.95
C TYR A 137 1.81 7.06 13.55
N LEU A 138 2.71 7.62 12.74
CA LEU A 138 3.84 8.39 13.24
C LEU A 138 3.49 9.85 13.53
N LEU A 139 2.59 10.45 12.74
CA LEU A 139 2.43 11.90 12.66
C LEU A 139 1.00 12.40 12.85
N VAL A 140 -0.02 11.54 12.96
CA VAL A 140 -1.40 12.02 13.17
C VAL A 140 -1.80 11.82 14.63
N PRO A 141 -2.24 12.89 15.34
CA PRO A 141 -2.82 12.78 16.67
C PRO A 141 -4.13 11.98 16.65
N GLY A 142 -4.40 11.17 17.69
CA GLY A 142 -5.58 10.32 17.74
C GLY A 142 -5.43 9.09 16.85
N LYS A 143 -4.27 8.43 16.94
CA LYS A 143 -3.81 7.39 16.02
C LYS A 143 -4.81 6.25 15.86
N ARG A 144 -5.40 5.77 16.96
CA ARG A 144 -6.40 4.69 16.91
C ARG A 144 -7.56 5.02 15.98
N ASP A 145 -8.11 6.23 16.07
CA ASP A 145 -9.24 6.66 15.25
C ASP A 145 -8.80 6.96 13.83
N ALA A 146 -7.71 7.72 13.68
CA ALA A 146 -7.15 8.10 12.39
C ALA A 146 -6.84 6.87 11.52
N LEU A 147 -6.20 5.84 12.08
CA LEU A 147 -5.84 4.61 11.38
C LEU A 147 -7.07 3.79 11.01
N ARG A 148 -8.05 3.64 11.91
CA ARG A 148 -9.29 2.90 11.61
C ARG A 148 -10.06 3.57 10.48
N VAL A 149 -10.19 4.90 10.52
CA VAL A 149 -10.84 5.66 9.45
C VAL A 149 -10.07 5.54 8.15
N LEU A 150 -8.74 5.71 8.18
CA LEU A 150 -7.90 5.57 6.99
C LEU A 150 -8.03 4.19 6.34
N VAL A 151 -8.00 3.11 7.12
CA VAL A 151 -8.14 1.74 6.58
C VAL A 151 -9.56 1.49 6.05
N THR A 152 -10.60 2.01 6.72
CA THR A 152 -11.97 1.98 6.16
C THR A 152 -12.04 2.73 4.83
N LEU A 153 -11.38 3.90 4.72
CA LEU A 153 -11.31 4.66 3.47
C LEU A 153 -10.48 3.97 2.39
N PHE A 154 -9.45 3.19 2.74
CA PHE A 154 -8.76 2.34 1.78
C PHE A 154 -9.72 1.40 1.08
N TYR A 155 -10.60 0.72 1.84
CA TYR A 155 -11.62 -0.15 1.25
C TYR A 155 -12.63 0.63 0.44
N PHE A 156 -13.19 1.71 1.01
CA PHE A 156 -14.20 2.50 0.32
C PHE A 156 -13.71 2.97 -1.05
N TRP A 157 -12.53 3.61 -1.09
CA TRP A 157 -11.96 4.08 -2.35
C TRP A 157 -11.53 2.94 -3.26
N ALA A 158 -10.99 1.84 -2.73
CA ALA A 158 -10.74 0.64 -3.54
C ALA A 158 -12.00 0.07 -4.19
N GLY A 159 -13.16 0.18 -3.53
CA GLY A 159 -14.47 -0.19 -4.06
C GLY A 159 -14.93 0.76 -5.15
N THR A 160 -14.72 2.07 -5.00
CA THR A 160 -15.07 3.04 -6.05
C THR A 160 -14.31 2.81 -7.35
N LEU A 161 -13.05 2.35 -7.28
CA LEU A 161 -12.26 2.01 -8.46
C LEU A 161 -12.84 0.81 -9.23
N LYS A 162 -13.57 -0.06 -8.53
CA LYS A 162 -14.17 -1.29 -9.06
C LYS A 162 -15.60 -1.10 -9.56
N LEU A 163 -16.15 0.12 -9.49
CA LEU A 163 -17.48 0.46 -10.01
C LEU A 163 -17.45 0.59 -11.54
N ASN A 164 -17.14 -0.51 -12.22
CA ASN A 164 -17.14 -0.61 -13.68
C ASN A 164 -17.46 -2.04 -14.10
N TRP A 165 -17.88 -2.21 -15.36
CA TRP A 165 -18.29 -3.51 -15.88
C TRP A 165 -17.13 -4.49 -16.06
N GLU A 166 -15.91 -4.01 -16.33
CA GLU A 166 -14.71 -4.87 -16.44
C GLU A 166 -14.45 -5.61 -15.12
N TRP A 167 -14.60 -4.93 -13.98
CA TRP A 167 -14.52 -5.56 -12.67
C TRP A 167 -15.72 -6.48 -12.39
N ILE A 168 -16.94 -5.98 -12.55
CA ILE A 168 -18.17 -6.72 -12.19
C ILE A 168 -18.26 -8.02 -12.99
N SER A 169 -17.92 -7.99 -14.28
CA SER A 169 -17.90 -9.19 -15.13
C SER A 169 -16.77 -10.17 -14.80
N GLY A 170 -15.78 -9.77 -13.98
CA GLY A 170 -14.58 -10.54 -13.68
C GLY A 170 -13.47 -10.44 -14.73
N ALA A 171 -13.68 -9.68 -15.82
CA ALA A 171 -12.68 -9.50 -16.88
C ALA A 171 -11.38 -8.86 -16.38
N GLY A 172 -11.46 -8.00 -15.35
CA GLY A 172 -10.31 -7.35 -14.73
C GLY A 172 -9.44 -8.24 -13.83
N LEU A 173 -9.86 -9.48 -13.53
CA LEU A 173 -9.10 -10.38 -12.64
C LEU A 173 -7.90 -10.99 -13.36
N TYR A 174 -6.67 -10.71 -12.89
CA TYR A 174 -5.43 -11.20 -13.52
C TYR A 174 -5.32 -12.73 -13.59
N ARG A 175 -5.98 -13.45 -12.68
CA ARG A 175 -5.95 -14.91 -12.57
C ARG A 175 -7.36 -15.46 -12.29
N PRO A 176 -7.64 -16.72 -12.64
CA PRO A 176 -8.88 -17.39 -12.23
C PRO A 176 -9.06 -17.35 -10.70
N MET A 177 -10.30 -17.22 -10.24
CA MET A 177 -10.65 -17.13 -8.83
C MET A 177 -11.28 -18.44 -8.35
N TRP A 178 -10.48 -19.41 -7.93
CA TRP A 178 -11.01 -20.64 -7.34
C TRP A 178 -11.70 -20.35 -6.00
N PRO A 179 -12.86 -20.96 -5.67
CA PRO A 179 -13.58 -22.01 -6.39
C PRO A 179 -14.65 -21.50 -7.38
N PHE A 180 -14.69 -20.21 -7.69
CA PHE A 180 -15.73 -19.60 -8.51
C PHE A 180 -15.44 -19.71 -10.02
N SER A 181 -16.49 -19.88 -10.82
CA SER A 181 -16.44 -19.87 -12.28
C SER A 181 -17.72 -19.29 -12.87
N GLY A 182 -17.66 -18.80 -14.11
CA GLY A 182 -18.81 -18.23 -14.82
C GLY A 182 -19.55 -17.15 -14.01
N VAL A 183 -20.85 -17.32 -13.82
CA VAL A 183 -21.70 -16.42 -13.02
C VAL A 183 -21.23 -16.28 -11.57
N GLY A 184 -20.61 -17.33 -11.00
CA GLY A 184 -20.06 -17.27 -9.64
C GLY A 184 -18.97 -16.21 -9.49
N VAL A 185 -18.16 -15.97 -10.52
CA VAL A 185 -17.14 -14.90 -10.53
C VAL A 185 -17.81 -13.53 -10.51
N VAL A 186 -18.86 -13.34 -11.32
CA VAL A 186 -19.63 -12.08 -11.36
C VAL A 186 -20.23 -11.76 -10.00
N LEU A 187 -20.85 -12.76 -9.35
CA LEU A 187 -21.42 -12.61 -8.01
C LEU A 187 -20.34 -12.30 -6.97
N ALA A 188 -19.19 -12.96 -7.04
CA ALA A 188 -18.06 -12.68 -6.14
C ALA A 188 -17.53 -11.25 -6.33
N CYS A 189 -17.30 -10.81 -7.58
CA CYS A 189 -16.87 -9.45 -7.89
C CYS A 189 -17.88 -8.38 -7.44
N ALA A 190 -19.17 -8.62 -7.64
CA ALA A 190 -20.24 -7.74 -7.15
C ALA A 190 -20.30 -7.71 -5.62
N TYR A 191 -20.12 -8.85 -4.96
CA TYR A 191 -20.05 -8.92 -3.50
C TYR A 191 -18.85 -8.13 -2.94
N VAL A 192 -17.69 -8.14 -3.62
CA VAL A 192 -16.54 -7.31 -3.23
C VAL A 192 -16.92 -5.81 -3.21
N LEU A 193 -17.77 -5.34 -4.13
CA LEU A 193 -18.26 -3.96 -4.09
C LEU A 193 -19.11 -3.68 -2.86
N VAL A 194 -20.04 -4.59 -2.52
CA VAL A 194 -20.85 -4.48 -1.30
C VAL A 194 -19.96 -4.49 -0.05
N LEU A 195 -18.94 -5.35 -0.04
CA LEU A 195 -17.98 -5.47 1.04
C LEU A 195 -17.21 -4.14 1.22
N GLU A 196 -16.64 -3.61 0.15
CA GLU A 196 -15.77 -2.43 0.19
C GLU A 196 -16.52 -1.11 0.36
N LEU A 197 -17.70 -0.95 -0.24
CA LEU A 197 -18.49 0.29 -0.19
C LEU A 197 -19.45 0.35 1.01
N GLY A 198 -19.98 -0.80 1.43
CA GLY A 198 -20.98 -0.91 2.50
C GLY A 198 -20.42 -1.51 3.79
N VAL A 199 -19.96 -2.76 3.74
CA VAL A 199 -19.53 -3.51 4.93
C VAL A 199 -18.28 -2.91 5.60
N ALA A 200 -17.42 -2.22 4.84
CA ALA A 200 -16.24 -1.51 5.37
C ALA A 200 -16.58 -0.55 6.53
N TRP A 201 -17.75 0.10 6.49
CA TRP A 201 -18.21 0.99 7.57
C TRP A 201 -18.58 0.22 8.85
N GLY A 202 -18.95 -1.05 8.72
CA GLY A 202 -19.19 -1.96 9.84
C GLY A 202 -17.94 -2.18 10.71
N LEU A 203 -16.73 -1.99 10.16
CA LEU A 203 -15.47 -2.01 10.93
C LEU A 203 -15.38 -0.88 11.98
N LEU A 204 -16.16 0.20 11.80
CA LEU A 204 -16.24 1.34 12.72
C LEU A 204 -17.47 1.26 13.66
N ALA A 205 -18.32 0.23 13.49
CA ALA A 205 -19.60 0.14 14.19
C ALA A 205 -19.42 -0.29 15.66
N LYS A 206 -19.97 0.47 16.61
CA LYS A 206 -19.89 0.16 18.05
C LYS A 206 -20.40 -1.24 18.40
N ARG A 207 -21.50 -1.68 17.77
CA ARG A 207 -22.15 -2.98 18.03
C ARG A 207 -21.20 -4.12 17.66
N ALA A 208 -20.88 -4.97 18.65
CA ALA A 208 -19.85 -6.00 18.52
C ALA A 208 -20.12 -7.00 17.39
N TRP A 209 -21.36 -7.45 17.22
CA TRP A 209 -21.69 -8.41 16.15
C TRP A 209 -21.48 -7.81 14.75
N ILE A 210 -21.88 -6.54 14.51
CA ILE A 210 -21.66 -5.86 13.23
C ILE A 210 -20.16 -5.77 12.95
N PHE A 211 -19.38 -5.36 13.95
CA PHE A 211 -17.93 -5.28 13.86
C PHE A 211 -17.30 -6.62 13.51
N TRP A 212 -17.54 -7.67 14.30
CA TRP A 212 -16.90 -8.97 14.12
C TRP A 212 -17.32 -9.65 12.83
N THR A 213 -18.59 -9.53 12.43
CA THR A 213 -19.06 -10.05 11.14
C THR A 213 -18.43 -9.31 9.97
N SER A 214 -18.27 -7.98 10.05
CA SER A 214 -17.57 -7.21 9.01
C SER A 214 -16.09 -7.58 8.94
N PHE A 215 -15.42 -7.64 10.10
CA PHE A 215 -14.02 -8.00 10.21
C PHE A 215 -13.73 -9.40 9.66
N ALA A 216 -14.54 -10.39 10.02
CA ALA A 216 -14.42 -11.75 9.52
C ALA A 216 -14.56 -11.83 7.98
N GLN A 217 -15.50 -11.08 7.40
CA GLN A 217 -15.65 -11.02 5.94
C GLN A 217 -14.39 -10.45 5.27
N PHE A 218 -13.77 -9.41 5.82
CA PHE A 218 -12.50 -8.90 5.28
C PHE A 218 -11.34 -9.89 5.45
N LEU A 219 -11.29 -10.66 6.55
CA LEU A 219 -10.28 -11.70 6.71
C LEU A 219 -10.41 -12.79 5.63
N VAL A 220 -11.64 -13.26 5.39
CA VAL A 220 -11.93 -14.25 4.36
C VAL A 220 -11.62 -13.69 2.97
N PHE A 221 -12.03 -12.45 2.69
CA PHE A 221 -11.72 -11.78 1.43
C PHE A 221 -10.21 -11.75 1.14
N HIS A 222 -9.40 -11.34 2.11
CA HIS A 222 -7.94 -11.29 1.92
C HIS A 222 -7.31 -12.67 1.78
N ALA A 223 -7.77 -13.66 2.55
CA ALA A 223 -7.31 -15.03 2.43
C ALA A 223 -7.59 -15.61 1.04
N LEU A 224 -8.79 -15.37 0.49
CA LEU A 224 -9.16 -15.81 -0.87
C LEU A 224 -8.43 -15.02 -1.96
N SER A 225 -8.21 -13.72 -1.75
CA SER A 225 -7.55 -12.86 -2.73
C SER A 225 -6.09 -13.25 -3.00
N TRP A 226 -5.45 -14.00 -2.10
CA TRP A 226 -4.06 -14.45 -2.21
C TRP A 226 -3.74 -15.10 -3.56
N GLN A 227 -4.66 -15.91 -4.08
CA GLN A 227 -4.46 -16.60 -5.36
C GLN A 227 -4.45 -15.63 -6.56
N VAL A 228 -5.19 -14.53 -6.44
CA VAL A 228 -5.38 -13.53 -7.49
C VAL A 228 -4.25 -12.50 -7.49
N VAL A 229 -3.90 -11.98 -6.32
CA VAL A 229 -2.97 -10.83 -6.17
C VAL A 229 -1.63 -11.17 -5.53
N GLY A 230 -1.40 -12.45 -5.20
CA GLY A 230 -0.18 -12.92 -4.54
C GLY A 230 -0.14 -12.60 -3.04
N PHE A 231 0.95 -13.00 -2.39
CA PHE A 231 1.07 -12.95 -0.92
C PHE A 231 1.20 -11.54 -0.34
N PHE A 232 1.79 -10.61 -1.10
CA PHE A 232 2.22 -9.34 -0.53
C PHE A 232 1.04 -8.49 -0.07
N TYR A 233 -0.02 -8.40 -0.89
CA TYR A 233 -1.19 -7.60 -0.56
C TYR A 233 -1.97 -8.14 0.65
N PRO A 234 -2.38 -9.42 0.72
CA PRO A 234 -3.08 -9.96 1.88
C PRO A 234 -2.28 -9.80 3.19
N LEU A 235 -0.98 -10.08 3.18
CA LEU A 235 -0.16 -9.90 4.39
C LEU A 235 -0.07 -8.44 4.81
N LEU A 236 0.01 -7.51 3.85
CA LEU A 236 -0.08 -6.08 4.15
C LEU A 236 -1.42 -5.72 4.78
N MET A 237 -2.51 -6.20 4.19
CA MET A 237 -3.86 -5.91 4.64
C MET A 237 -4.13 -6.49 6.02
N PHE A 238 -3.72 -7.73 6.30
CA PHE A 238 -3.83 -8.33 7.63
C PHE A 238 -3.10 -7.50 8.69
N ALA A 239 -1.87 -7.05 8.40
CA ALA A 239 -1.09 -6.24 9.33
C ALA A 239 -1.76 -4.88 9.60
N ILE A 240 -2.22 -4.14 8.57
CA ILE A 240 -2.89 -2.85 8.82
C ILE A 240 -4.29 -3.03 9.43
N LEU A 241 -4.98 -4.14 9.15
CA LEU A 241 -6.27 -4.48 9.75
C LEU A 241 -6.17 -4.75 11.25
N THR A 242 -5.00 -5.13 11.77
CA THR A 242 -4.83 -5.40 13.21
C THR A 242 -5.23 -4.23 14.11
N VAL A 243 -5.24 -2.99 13.60
CA VAL A 243 -5.71 -1.82 14.36
C VAL A 243 -7.15 -2.01 14.87
N PHE A 244 -8.00 -2.70 14.13
CA PHE A 244 -9.39 -2.93 14.48
C PHE A 244 -9.56 -3.85 15.71
N PRO A 245 -9.10 -5.12 15.69
CA PRO A 245 -9.18 -5.98 16.86
C PRO A 245 -8.34 -5.44 18.02
N LEU A 246 -7.17 -4.83 17.78
CA LEU A 246 -6.38 -4.21 18.84
C LEU A 246 -7.14 -3.09 19.55
N SER A 247 -7.84 -2.22 18.81
CA SER A 247 -8.65 -1.15 19.39
C SER A 247 -9.86 -1.66 20.18
N ARG A 248 -10.30 -2.90 19.95
CA ARG A 248 -11.44 -3.53 20.62
C ARG A 248 -11.08 -4.43 21.78
N LEU A 249 -9.96 -5.15 21.68
CA LEU A 249 -9.55 -6.14 22.66
C LEU A 249 -8.62 -5.54 23.73
N VAL A 250 -7.87 -4.49 23.39
CA VAL A 250 -6.98 -3.80 24.32
C VAL A 250 -7.69 -2.52 24.79
N GLU A 251 -7.92 -2.43 26.12
CA GLU A 251 -8.64 -1.36 26.84
C GLU A 251 -9.31 -0.34 25.89
N PRO A 252 -10.60 -0.57 25.55
CA PRO A 252 -11.30 0.24 24.55
C PRO A 252 -11.33 1.72 24.95
N ARG A 253 -10.88 2.58 24.04
CA ARG A 253 -10.91 4.05 24.18
C ARG A 253 -11.88 4.71 23.20
N ASP A 254 -12.85 3.93 22.71
CA ASP A 254 -13.83 4.41 21.75
C ASP A 254 -14.73 5.50 22.37
N PRO A 255 -15.18 6.49 21.58
CA PRO A 255 -16.21 7.43 22.02
C PRO A 255 -17.44 6.70 22.55
N SER A 256 -18.12 7.30 23.53
CA SER A 256 -19.31 6.69 24.15
C SER A 256 -20.42 6.36 23.16
N GLU A 257 -20.56 7.13 22.08
CA GLU A 257 -21.52 6.90 20.99
C GLU A 257 -20.97 5.96 19.87
N GLY A 258 -19.66 5.70 19.87
CA GLY A 258 -18.96 4.94 18.83
C GLY A 258 -18.36 5.83 17.74
N LEU A 259 -17.24 5.39 17.14
CA LEU A 259 -16.46 6.19 16.18
C LEU A 259 -17.27 6.57 14.93
N LEU A 260 -18.06 5.65 14.36
CA LEU A 260 -18.88 5.95 13.18
C LEU A 260 -19.91 7.06 13.45
N VAL A 261 -20.56 7.03 14.62
CA VAL A 261 -21.55 8.04 15.02
C VAL A 261 -20.85 9.37 15.32
N ALA A 262 -19.70 9.33 15.99
CA ALA A 262 -18.90 10.52 16.27
C ALA A 262 -18.42 11.22 14.99
N LEU A 263 -18.06 10.47 13.95
CA LEU A 263 -17.72 11.03 12.63
C LEU A 263 -18.92 11.70 11.99
N TRP A 264 -20.07 11.04 12.00
CA TRP A 264 -21.29 11.58 11.39
C TRP A 264 -21.78 12.86 12.08
N ARG A 265 -21.62 12.94 13.41
CA ARG A 265 -22.03 14.08 14.22
C ARG A 265 -20.99 15.19 14.33
N GLY A 266 -19.82 15.04 13.71
CA GLY A 266 -18.78 16.07 13.79
C GLY A 266 -17.97 16.06 15.10
N HIS A 267 -18.12 15.03 15.94
CA HIS A 267 -17.48 14.94 17.26
C HIS A 267 -16.09 14.27 17.27
N ALA A 268 -15.67 13.65 16.17
CA ALA A 268 -14.32 13.10 16.06
C ALA A 268 -13.23 14.20 16.10
N LEU A 269 -11.99 13.80 16.38
CA LEU A 269 -10.86 14.73 16.40
C LEU A 269 -10.63 15.37 15.01
N ARG A 270 -10.29 16.66 15.00
CA ARG A 270 -10.01 17.42 13.75
C ARG A 270 -8.91 16.78 12.89
N SER A 271 -7.91 16.18 13.52
CA SER A 271 -6.83 15.46 12.84
C SER A 271 -7.33 14.28 12.02
N VAL A 272 -8.38 13.59 12.49
CA VAL A 272 -9.01 12.46 11.79
C VAL A 272 -9.72 12.95 10.53
N TYR A 273 -10.50 14.03 10.62
CA TYR A 273 -11.12 14.64 9.44
C TYR A 273 -10.09 15.17 8.45
N ALA A 274 -9.04 15.84 8.93
CA ALA A 274 -7.99 16.36 8.07
C ALA A 274 -7.28 15.22 7.30
N LEU A 275 -6.95 14.11 7.97
CA LEU A 275 -6.38 12.94 7.32
C LEU A 275 -7.36 12.33 6.31
N ALA A 276 -8.62 12.14 6.68
CA ALA A 276 -9.65 11.57 5.82
C ALA A 276 -9.89 12.42 4.55
N ALA A 277 -9.92 13.74 4.72
CA ALA A 277 -10.07 14.70 3.63
C ALA A 277 -8.84 14.68 2.72
N LEU A 278 -7.63 14.81 3.27
CA LEU A 278 -6.39 14.74 2.50
C LEU A 278 -6.31 13.44 1.70
N PHE A 279 -6.54 12.30 2.36
CA PHE A 279 -6.49 11.00 1.70
C PHE A 279 -7.51 10.92 0.56
N SER A 280 -8.75 11.34 0.81
CA SER A 280 -9.83 11.31 -0.19
C SER A 280 -9.58 12.25 -1.36
N LEU A 281 -9.07 13.46 -1.11
CA LEU A 281 -8.69 14.42 -2.16
C LEU A 281 -7.61 13.85 -3.08
N LEU A 282 -6.62 13.14 -2.52
CA LEU A 282 -5.61 12.47 -3.31
C LEU A 282 -6.19 11.38 -4.24
N GLN A 283 -7.29 10.73 -3.83
CA GLN A 283 -7.99 9.75 -4.69
C GLN A 283 -8.70 10.42 -5.87
N LEU A 284 -8.96 11.72 -5.79
CA LEU A 284 -9.59 12.50 -6.85
C LEU A 284 -8.57 13.06 -7.86
N VAL A 285 -7.28 13.12 -7.52
CA VAL A 285 -6.22 13.66 -8.39
C VAL A 285 -6.19 13.02 -9.79
N PRO A 286 -6.34 11.68 -9.97
CA PRO A 286 -6.36 11.08 -11.31
C PRO A 286 -7.49 11.61 -12.21
N TYR A 287 -8.60 12.12 -11.65
CA TYR A 287 -9.70 12.66 -12.44
C TYR A 287 -9.44 14.09 -12.96
N ALA A 288 -8.38 14.75 -12.50
CA ALA A 288 -7.95 16.03 -13.05
C ALA A 288 -7.15 15.89 -14.35
N PHE A 289 -6.73 14.67 -14.71
CA PHE A 289 -6.00 14.38 -15.94
C PHE A 289 -6.97 13.93 -17.05
N PRO A 290 -6.76 14.35 -18.31
CA PRO A 290 -7.60 13.94 -19.42
C PRO A 290 -7.36 12.47 -19.83
N GLY A 291 -8.39 11.84 -20.39
CA GLY A 291 -8.33 10.47 -20.94
C GLY A 291 -8.73 9.38 -19.94
N ASP A 292 -8.58 8.12 -20.35
CA ASP A 292 -8.86 6.98 -19.49
C ASP A 292 -7.67 6.72 -18.57
N ARG A 293 -7.84 7.09 -17.29
CA ARG A 293 -6.84 6.86 -16.23
C ARG A 293 -6.35 5.42 -16.09
N THR A 294 -7.17 4.42 -16.45
CA THR A 294 -6.79 3.00 -16.35
C THR A 294 -5.84 2.60 -17.48
N LEU A 295 -5.84 3.36 -18.59
CA LEU A 295 -4.96 3.18 -19.73
C LEU A 295 -3.74 4.12 -19.67
N THR A 296 -3.97 5.41 -19.39
CA THR A 296 -2.89 6.43 -19.41
C THR A 296 -1.98 6.35 -18.19
N GLY A 297 -2.48 5.84 -17.07
CA GLY A 297 -1.75 5.76 -15.80
C GLY A 297 -1.41 7.12 -15.18
N GLN A 298 -1.92 8.23 -15.73
CA GLN A 298 -1.66 9.57 -15.23
C GLN A 298 -2.29 9.79 -13.85
N GLY A 299 -1.58 10.50 -12.97
CA GLY A 299 -2.04 10.79 -11.61
C GLY A 299 -2.04 9.59 -10.65
N ARG A 300 -1.81 8.36 -11.10
CA ARG A 300 -1.84 7.15 -10.24
C ARG A 300 -0.80 7.14 -9.13
N LEU A 301 0.26 7.94 -9.26
CA LEU A 301 1.27 8.13 -8.21
C LEU A 301 0.67 8.66 -6.90
N TYR A 302 -0.41 9.43 -7.00
CA TYR A 302 -1.03 10.12 -5.88
C TYR A 302 -2.18 9.34 -5.27
N ALA A 303 -2.66 8.27 -5.92
CA ALA A 303 -3.90 7.61 -5.55
C ALA A 303 -3.76 6.08 -5.47
N LEU A 304 -4.74 5.47 -4.82
CA LEU A 304 -4.99 4.05 -4.94
C LEU A 304 -5.23 3.71 -6.41
N HIS A 305 -4.48 2.72 -6.89
CA HIS A 305 -4.64 2.15 -8.22
C HIS A 305 -4.42 0.63 -8.11
N MET A 306 -5.40 -0.08 -7.55
CA MET A 306 -5.26 -1.52 -7.26
C MET A 306 -5.38 -2.41 -8.50
N PHE A 307 -6.12 -1.95 -9.51
CA PHE A 307 -6.33 -2.66 -10.76
C PHE A 307 -6.07 -1.68 -11.89
N ASP A 308 -5.10 -2.03 -12.74
CA ASP A 308 -4.87 -1.38 -14.02
C ASP A 308 -5.58 -2.22 -15.09
N ALA A 309 -6.07 -1.57 -16.15
CA ALA A 309 -6.65 -2.26 -17.29
C ALA A 309 -5.65 -3.32 -17.81
N ARG A 310 -6.16 -4.43 -18.35
CA ARG A 310 -5.32 -5.46 -18.99
C ARG A 310 -4.85 -4.99 -20.37
N ALA A 311 -4.00 -3.97 -20.36
CA ALA A 311 -3.42 -3.43 -21.58
C ALA A 311 -2.59 -4.50 -22.30
N THR A 312 -2.83 -4.64 -23.61
CA THR A 312 -1.99 -5.42 -24.50
C THR A 312 -1.17 -4.46 -25.34
N CYS A 313 0.14 -4.48 -25.13
CA CYS A 313 1.09 -3.71 -25.90
C CYS A 313 2.02 -4.65 -26.67
N VAL A 314 2.47 -4.11 -27.78
CA VAL A 314 3.41 -4.71 -28.71
C VAL A 314 4.49 -3.66 -28.99
N GLY A 315 5.75 -4.02 -28.81
CA GLY A 315 6.89 -3.15 -29.05
C GLY A 315 7.86 -3.88 -29.95
N TRP A 316 8.27 -3.26 -31.06
CA TRP A 316 9.23 -3.88 -31.97
C TRP A 316 10.15 -2.85 -32.62
N ALA A 317 11.34 -3.29 -33.00
CA ALA A 317 12.26 -2.55 -33.85
C ALA A 317 12.38 -3.25 -35.22
N ASP A 318 12.29 -2.48 -36.30
CA ASP A 318 12.64 -2.95 -37.63
C ASP A 318 14.12 -2.60 -37.89
N LEU A 319 15.00 -3.61 -37.86
CA LEU A 319 16.42 -3.49 -38.11
C LEU A 319 16.67 -3.55 -39.62
N ARG A 320 17.07 -2.44 -40.22
CA ARG A 320 17.46 -2.36 -41.64
C ARG A 320 18.96 -2.61 -41.79
N TYR A 321 19.33 -3.65 -42.51
CA TYR A 321 20.73 -4.01 -42.76
C TYR A 321 21.25 -3.38 -44.05
N ALA A 322 22.58 -3.35 -44.18
CA ALA A 322 23.26 -2.78 -45.35
C ALA A 322 22.96 -3.54 -46.65
N ASP A 323 22.54 -4.81 -46.57
CA ASP A 323 22.11 -5.63 -47.71
C ASP A 323 20.66 -5.37 -48.15
N GLY A 324 19.98 -4.40 -47.52
CA GLY A 324 18.59 -4.05 -47.80
C GLY A 324 17.57 -4.94 -47.09
N THR A 325 18.00 -5.98 -46.36
CA THR A 325 17.07 -6.80 -45.57
C THR A 325 16.56 -6.04 -44.36
N THR A 326 15.34 -6.35 -43.93
CA THR A 326 14.75 -5.82 -42.71
C THR A 326 14.35 -6.98 -41.81
N THR A 327 14.80 -6.97 -40.56
CA THR A 327 14.31 -7.95 -39.56
C THR A 327 13.58 -7.23 -38.44
N ARG A 328 12.48 -7.82 -37.99
CA ARG A 328 11.75 -7.32 -36.83
C ARG A 328 12.27 -7.97 -35.55
N ARG A 329 12.59 -7.16 -34.55
CA ARG A 329 12.95 -7.60 -33.20
C ARG A 329 11.88 -7.17 -32.22
N ASP A 330 11.43 -8.10 -31.39
CA ASP A 330 10.55 -7.81 -30.27
C ASP A 330 11.34 -7.03 -29.21
N LEU A 331 10.79 -5.90 -28.77
CA LEU A 331 11.35 -5.05 -27.71
C LEU A 331 10.56 -5.20 -26.40
N LYS A 332 9.56 -6.08 -26.36
CA LYS A 332 8.75 -6.27 -25.17
C LYS A 332 9.57 -6.87 -24.04
N LEU A 333 9.71 -6.10 -22.97
CA LEU A 333 10.34 -6.56 -21.73
C LEU A 333 9.41 -7.57 -21.03
N PRO A 334 9.95 -8.66 -20.44
CA PRO A 334 9.18 -9.66 -19.70
C PRO A 334 8.79 -9.13 -18.31
N LEU A 335 7.93 -8.12 -18.27
CA LEU A 335 7.49 -7.45 -17.06
C LEU A 335 6.09 -7.91 -16.64
N ASP A 336 5.75 -7.70 -15.37
CA ASP A 336 4.42 -7.95 -14.85
C ASP A 336 3.36 -7.15 -15.62
N THR A 337 2.17 -7.73 -15.80
CA THR A 337 1.03 -7.17 -16.57
C THR A 337 0.79 -5.68 -16.30
N ARG A 338 1.02 -5.24 -15.06
CA ARG A 338 0.78 -3.88 -14.59
C ARG A 338 1.77 -2.82 -15.12
N ILE A 339 3.00 -3.22 -15.36
CA ILE A 339 4.08 -2.35 -15.86
C ILE A 339 4.48 -2.72 -17.30
N ALA A 340 3.99 -3.86 -17.81
CA ALA A 340 4.33 -4.39 -19.11
C ALA A 340 4.02 -3.46 -20.28
N CYS A 341 3.08 -2.52 -20.11
CA CYS A 341 2.67 -1.55 -21.13
C CYS A 341 2.77 -0.12 -20.64
N ASP A 342 3.55 0.10 -19.58
CA ASP A 342 3.67 1.38 -18.94
C ASP A 342 4.57 2.32 -19.75
N PRO A 343 4.08 3.46 -20.25
CA PRO A 343 4.87 4.39 -21.05
C PRO A 343 6.20 4.76 -20.39
N ILE A 344 6.23 4.95 -19.06
CA ILE A 344 7.43 5.36 -18.33
C ILE A 344 8.54 4.30 -18.38
N VAL A 345 8.18 3.03 -18.59
CA VAL A 345 9.13 1.92 -18.69
C VAL A 345 9.75 1.81 -20.08
N PHE A 346 9.05 2.24 -21.13
CA PHE A 346 9.52 2.11 -22.51
C PHE A 346 10.03 3.43 -23.12
N PHE A 347 9.76 4.58 -22.49
CA PHE A 347 10.20 5.91 -22.96
C PHE A 347 11.33 6.54 -22.13
N ASN A 348 11.74 5.91 -21.02
CA ASN A 348 13.02 6.18 -20.36
C ASN A 348 14.07 5.26 -20.97
#